data_AF-W0V8Q4-F1
#
_entry.id   AF-W0V8Q4-F1
#
_cell.length_a   1.000
_cell.length_b   1.000
_cell.length_c   1.000
_cell.angle_alpha   90.00
_cell.angle_beta   90.00
_cell.angle_gamma   90.00
#
_symmetry.space_group_name_H-M   'P 1'
#
loop_
_entity.id
_entity.type
_entity.pdbx_description
1 polymer ?
#
loop_
_entity_poly.entity_id
_entity_poly.type
_entity_poly.pdbx_seq_one_letter_code
_entity_poly.pdbx_strand_id
1 'polypeptide(L)'
;MYVHDQSQLRAAARRLQRYRQQLRRHAAGQSSAAEFGLALADNGLSSAGHGWTLAVALPHGMLTARQLRMLAYVARRWDKGYARLAGQHQWHFDWPRLEDTPRMLADLATAQLYPAQAGADLPAHHIRAPAYRPAPANPDHAPATPAFARWLAAHAQPHHIDGYAGVTIPLQAGRITADQMDALADLAQAYGHGELRAAPGSGLIFPDLPRASLFALWRQLDVLNLA
;
A
#
# COMPACT_ATOMS: atom_id res chain seq x y z
N MET A 1 17.24 1.94 -3.47
CA MET A 1 17.23 1.54 -4.90
C MET A 1 16.69 0.13 -4.95
N TYR A 2 15.49 -0.05 -5.49
CA TYR A 2 14.77 -1.33 -5.53
C TYR A 2 15.52 -2.29 -6.46
N VAL A 3 15.90 -3.46 -5.97
CA VAL A 3 16.46 -4.52 -6.82
C VAL A 3 15.29 -5.30 -7.40
N HIS A 4 15.12 -5.25 -8.72
CA HIS A 4 14.14 -6.08 -9.41
C HIS A 4 14.53 -7.55 -9.26
N ASP A 5 13.82 -8.26 -8.39
CA ASP A 5 14.04 -9.68 -8.20
C ASP A 5 13.34 -10.47 -9.31
N GLN A 6 14.08 -10.72 -10.40
CA GLN A 6 13.67 -11.55 -11.53
C GLN A 6 13.25 -12.97 -11.11
N SER A 7 13.68 -13.46 -9.95
CA SER A 7 13.25 -14.76 -9.44
C SER A 7 11.78 -14.72 -8.97
N GLN A 8 11.40 -13.67 -8.25
CA GLN A 8 10.03 -13.49 -7.74
C GLN A 8 9.03 -13.26 -8.86
N LEU A 9 9.37 -12.46 -9.87
CA LEU A 9 8.51 -12.26 -11.04
C LEU A 9 8.24 -13.58 -11.78
N ARG A 10 9.28 -14.42 -11.95
CA ARG A 10 9.14 -15.76 -12.54
C ARG A 10 8.30 -16.69 -11.68
N ALA A 11 8.45 -16.63 -10.36
CA ALA A 11 7.63 -17.40 -9.43
C ALA A 11 6.15 -16.98 -9.50
N ALA A 12 5.87 -15.68 -9.53
CA ALA A 12 4.53 -15.12 -9.69
C ALA A 12 3.89 -15.54 -11.02
N ALA A 13 4.63 -15.51 -12.13
CA ALA A 13 4.15 -15.94 -13.43
C ALA A 13 3.76 -17.44 -13.44
N ARG A 14 4.60 -18.32 -12.88
CA ARG A 14 4.27 -19.76 -12.75
C ARG A 14 3.03 -19.98 -11.92
N ARG A 15 2.91 -19.27 -10.79
CA ARG A 15 1.74 -19.35 -9.91
C ARG A 15 0.48 -18.89 -10.62
N LEU A 16 0.55 -17.79 -11.35
CA LEU A 16 -0.57 -17.27 -12.11
C LEU A 16 -1.05 -18.25 -13.18
N GLN A 17 -0.12 -18.94 -13.87
CA GLN A 17 -0.47 -19.98 -14.84
C GLN A 17 -1.23 -21.14 -14.16
N ARG A 18 -0.76 -21.61 -13.00
CA ARG A 18 -1.46 -22.64 -12.22
C ARG A 18 -2.85 -22.17 -11.79
N TYR A 19 -2.96 -20.96 -11.27
CA TYR A 19 -4.24 -20.40 -10.81
C TYR A 19 -5.28 -20.30 -11.94
N ARG A 20 -4.86 -19.83 -13.13
CA ARG A 20 -5.72 -19.82 -14.33
C ARG A 20 -6.18 -21.22 -14.75
N GLN A 21 -5.38 -22.25 -14.53
CA GLN A 21 -5.79 -23.63 -14.80
C GLN A 21 -6.78 -24.13 -13.74
N GLN A 22 -6.56 -23.82 -12.46
CA GLN A 22 -7.47 -24.16 -11.37
C GLN A 22 -8.85 -23.54 -11.56
N LEU A 23 -8.93 -22.26 -11.94
CA LEU A 23 -10.20 -21.59 -12.28
C LEU A 23 -10.95 -22.31 -13.42
N ARG A 24 -10.25 -22.65 -14.51
CA ARG A 24 -10.85 -23.36 -15.66
C ARG A 24 -11.36 -24.74 -15.28
N ARG A 25 -10.60 -25.48 -14.47
CA ARG A 25 -11.00 -26.81 -13.97
C ARG A 25 -12.23 -26.72 -13.08
N HIS A 26 -12.26 -25.75 -12.17
CA HIS A 26 -13.42 -25.56 -11.30
C HIS A 26 -14.68 -25.20 -12.09
N ALA A 27 -14.57 -24.29 -13.06
CA ALA A 27 -15.67 -23.94 -13.96
C ALA A 27 -16.17 -25.14 -14.80
N ALA A 28 -15.29 -26.10 -15.09
CA ALA A 28 -15.63 -27.34 -15.80
C ALA A 28 -16.10 -28.48 -14.87
N GLY A 29 -16.24 -28.25 -13.55
CA GLY A 29 -16.61 -29.29 -12.58
C GLY A 29 -15.50 -30.32 -12.31
N GLN A 30 -14.25 -30.02 -12.66
CA GLN A 30 -13.09 -30.90 -12.57
C GLN A 30 -12.22 -30.68 -11.30
N SER A 31 -12.77 -30.00 -10.30
CA SER A 31 -12.17 -29.84 -8.97
C SER A 31 -13.24 -29.78 -7.90
N SER A 32 -12.96 -30.34 -6.73
CA SER A 32 -13.84 -30.22 -5.56
C SER A 32 -13.87 -28.78 -5.04
N ALA A 33 -14.92 -28.45 -4.27
CA ALA A 33 -15.03 -27.14 -3.62
C ALA A 33 -13.89 -26.88 -2.62
N ALA A 34 -13.44 -27.92 -1.91
CA ALA A 34 -12.33 -27.82 -0.97
C ALA A 34 -10.99 -27.51 -1.66
N GLU A 35 -10.66 -28.24 -2.74
CA GLU A 35 -9.46 -27.97 -3.54
C GLU A 35 -9.48 -26.56 -4.15
N PHE A 36 -10.65 -26.11 -4.61
CA PHE A 36 -10.80 -24.77 -5.15
C PHE A 36 -10.65 -23.70 -4.07
N GLY A 37 -11.24 -23.90 -2.89
CA GLY A 37 -11.07 -23.02 -1.73
C GLY A 37 -9.60 -22.84 -1.35
N LEU A 38 -8.81 -23.92 -1.35
CA LEU A 38 -7.36 -23.85 -1.15
C LEU A 38 -6.67 -23.04 -2.26
N ALA A 39 -7.04 -23.23 -3.52
CA ALA A 39 -6.49 -22.45 -4.63
C ALA A 39 -6.79 -20.94 -4.49
N LEU A 40 -7.96 -20.57 -3.96
CA LEU A 40 -8.32 -19.18 -3.67
C LEU A 40 -7.48 -18.62 -2.52
N ALA A 41 -7.42 -19.33 -1.40
CA ALA A 41 -6.63 -18.92 -0.22
C ALA A 41 -5.14 -18.78 -0.57
N ASP A 42 -4.60 -19.72 -1.33
CA ASP A 42 -3.24 -19.68 -1.87
C ASP A 42 -3.02 -18.47 -2.76
N ASN A 43 -4.08 -17.86 -3.33
CA ASN A 43 -4.07 -16.66 -4.15
C ASN A 43 -4.56 -15.38 -3.44
N GLY A 44 -4.68 -15.41 -2.11
CA GLY A 44 -5.08 -14.28 -1.28
C GLY A 44 -6.57 -13.93 -1.41
N LEU A 45 -7.39 -14.87 -1.90
CA LEU A 45 -8.82 -14.70 -2.04
C LEU A 45 -9.56 -15.39 -0.88
N SER A 46 -10.51 -14.68 -0.30
CA SER A 46 -11.46 -15.20 0.68
C SER A 46 -12.89 -14.78 0.30
N SER A 47 -13.87 -15.61 0.67
CA SER A 47 -15.27 -15.24 0.54
C SER A 47 -15.67 -14.29 1.67
N ALA A 48 -16.36 -13.22 1.31
CA ALA A 48 -17.04 -12.31 2.22
C ALA A 48 -18.55 -12.37 1.92
N GLY A 49 -19.39 -11.98 2.88
CA GLY A 49 -20.85 -11.99 2.69
C GLY A 49 -21.36 -11.16 1.51
N HIS A 50 -20.51 -10.31 0.93
CA HIS A 50 -20.82 -9.44 -0.21
C HIS A 50 -20.03 -9.77 -1.50
N GLY A 51 -19.21 -10.83 -1.52
CA GLY A 51 -18.39 -11.17 -2.69
C GLY A 51 -17.05 -11.79 -2.32
N TRP A 52 -16.01 -11.47 -3.08
CA TRP A 52 -14.64 -11.93 -2.82
C TRP A 52 -13.81 -10.79 -2.27
N THR A 53 -12.89 -11.07 -1.36
CA THR A 53 -11.84 -10.14 -0.96
C THR A 53 -10.51 -10.67 -1.45
N LEU A 54 -9.76 -9.85 -2.19
CA LEU A 54 -8.35 -10.08 -2.53
C LEU A 54 -7.46 -9.32 -1.54
N ALA A 55 -6.70 -10.05 -0.73
CA ALA A 55 -5.67 -9.51 0.16
C ALA A 55 -4.30 -9.51 -0.54
N VAL A 56 -3.67 -8.36 -0.58
CA VAL A 56 -2.30 -8.14 -1.07
C VAL A 56 -1.38 -7.94 0.11
N ALA A 57 -0.26 -8.66 0.14
CA ALA A 57 0.73 -8.59 1.18
C ALA A 57 1.52 -7.27 1.13
N LEU A 58 1.78 -6.72 2.31
CA LEU A 58 2.66 -5.57 2.57
C LEU A 58 3.76 -6.01 3.54
N PRO A 59 4.85 -6.61 3.04
CA PRO A 59 5.99 -6.99 3.87
C PRO A 59 6.48 -5.83 4.73
N HIS A 60 6.48 -6.03 6.05
CA HIS A 60 6.85 -5.01 7.04
C HIS A 60 6.05 -3.69 6.96
N GLY A 61 4.88 -3.72 6.32
CA GLY A 61 4.03 -2.56 6.11
C GLY A 61 4.61 -1.51 5.17
N MET A 62 5.65 -1.82 4.39
CA MET A 62 6.30 -0.81 3.55
C MET A 62 5.70 -0.75 2.14
N LEU A 63 5.63 0.46 1.60
CA LEU A 63 5.13 0.75 0.27
C LEU A 63 5.98 1.81 -0.41
N THR A 64 6.33 1.59 -1.66
CA THR A 64 6.84 2.65 -2.53
C THR A 64 5.69 3.42 -3.17
N ALA A 65 5.95 4.66 -3.60
CA ALA A 65 5.01 5.45 -4.40
C ALA A 65 4.58 4.71 -5.68
N ARG A 66 5.48 3.91 -6.29
CA ARG A 66 5.14 3.05 -7.44
C ARG A 66 4.12 1.97 -7.07
N GLN A 67 4.32 1.30 -5.94
CA GLN A 67 3.39 0.28 -5.44
C GLN A 67 2.04 0.90 -5.07
N LEU A 68 2.04 2.06 -4.41
CA LEU A 68 0.79 2.75 -4.05
C LEU A 68 -0.01 3.17 -5.30
N ARG A 69 0.63 3.65 -6.36
CA ARG A 69 -0.03 3.92 -7.66
C ARG A 69 -0.57 2.66 -8.32
N MET A 70 0.11 1.52 -8.21
CA MET A 70 -0.41 0.25 -8.71
C MET A 70 -1.67 -0.17 -7.94
N LEU A 71 -1.69 0.00 -6.61
CA LEU A 71 -2.87 -0.25 -5.79
C LEU A 71 -4.03 0.67 -6.19
N ALA A 72 -3.76 1.95 -6.48
CA ALA A 72 -4.73 2.90 -7.00
C ALA A 72 -5.32 2.49 -8.36
N TYR A 73 -4.44 2.09 -9.29
CA TYR A 73 -4.84 1.57 -10.59
C TYR A 73 -5.74 0.33 -10.47
N VAL A 74 -5.37 -0.63 -9.62
CA VAL A 74 -6.16 -1.84 -9.39
C VAL A 74 -7.51 -1.51 -8.77
N ALA A 75 -7.56 -0.60 -7.78
CA ALA A 75 -8.80 -0.15 -7.15
C ALA A 75 -9.78 0.44 -8.18
N ARG A 76 -9.30 1.28 -9.11
CA ARG A 76 -10.14 1.87 -10.16
C ARG A 76 -10.62 0.87 -11.19
N ARG A 77 -9.73 -0.03 -11.60
CA ARG A 77 -9.98 -0.91 -12.75
C ARG A 77 -10.81 -2.13 -12.38
N TRP A 78 -10.60 -2.66 -11.19
CA TRP A 78 -11.06 -4.00 -10.80
C TRP A 78 -11.86 -4.02 -9.49
N ASP A 79 -12.01 -2.87 -8.83
CA ASP A 79 -12.80 -2.69 -7.61
C ASP A 79 -13.69 -1.42 -7.78
N LYS A 80 -14.10 -0.78 -6.68
CA LYS A 80 -15.00 0.38 -6.65
C LYS A 80 -14.28 1.72 -6.54
N GLY A 81 -13.01 1.80 -6.96
CA GLY A 81 -12.20 3.02 -6.88
C GLY A 81 -11.65 3.33 -5.49
N TYR A 82 -11.76 2.40 -4.54
CA TYR A 82 -11.13 2.49 -3.23
C TYR A 82 -10.64 1.12 -2.79
N ALA A 83 -9.80 1.12 -1.77
CA ALA A 83 -9.29 -0.08 -1.14
C ALA A 83 -9.19 0.12 0.37
N ARG A 84 -8.80 -0.93 1.09
CA ARG A 84 -8.71 -0.91 2.55
C ARG A 84 -7.36 -1.43 3.02
N LEU A 85 -6.65 -0.61 3.77
CA LEU A 85 -5.50 -1.03 4.55
C LEU A 85 -5.99 -1.82 5.77
N ALA A 86 -5.73 -3.12 5.78
CA ALA A 86 -6.13 -4.04 6.84
C ALA A 86 -4.95 -4.25 7.80
N GLY A 87 -4.92 -3.46 8.87
CA GLY A 87 -3.81 -3.46 9.83
C GLY A 87 -2.51 -2.95 9.20
N GLN A 88 -1.39 -3.63 9.49
CA GLN A 88 -0.06 -3.20 9.04
C GLN A 88 0.50 -3.99 7.86
N HIS A 89 -0.18 -5.05 7.43
CA HIS A 89 0.45 -6.07 6.58
C HIS A 89 -0.33 -6.41 5.34
N GLN A 90 -1.55 -5.89 5.18
CA GLN A 90 -2.41 -6.30 4.08
C GLN A 90 -3.19 -5.13 3.49
N TRP A 91 -3.30 -5.16 2.16
CA TRP A 91 -4.13 -4.26 1.37
C TRP A 91 -5.26 -5.04 0.75
N HIS A 92 -6.51 -4.66 1.02
CA HIS A 92 -7.70 -5.41 0.63
C HIS A 92 -8.46 -4.71 -0.49
N PHE A 93 -8.85 -5.51 -1.47
CA PHE A 93 -9.83 -5.21 -2.52
C PHE A 93 -11.04 -6.10 -2.25
N ASP A 94 -12.19 -5.50 -1.93
CA ASP A 94 -13.36 -6.19 -1.37
C ASP A 94 -14.43 -6.54 -2.41
N TRP A 95 -14.23 -6.13 -3.68
CA TRP A 95 -15.19 -6.38 -4.77
C TRP A 95 -14.63 -6.96 -6.07
N PRO A 96 -13.48 -7.68 -6.10
CA PRO A 96 -13.04 -8.32 -7.33
C PRO A 96 -14.04 -9.37 -7.83
N ARG A 97 -14.26 -9.38 -9.15
CA ARG A 97 -14.87 -10.52 -9.84
C ARG A 97 -13.86 -11.67 -9.91
N LEU A 98 -14.30 -12.86 -9.56
CA LEU A 98 -13.42 -14.02 -9.48
C LEU A 98 -12.69 -14.31 -10.80
N GLU A 99 -13.36 -14.19 -11.94
CA GLU A 99 -12.75 -14.38 -13.27
C GLU A 99 -11.66 -13.35 -13.63
N ASP A 100 -11.70 -12.15 -13.03
CA ASP A 100 -10.77 -11.05 -13.31
C ASP A 100 -9.53 -11.09 -12.41
N THR A 101 -9.59 -11.82 -11.29
CA THR A 101 -8.48 -11.94 -10.33
C THR A 101 -7.15 -12.38 -10.96
N PRO A 102 -7.07 -13.24 -12.01
CA PRO A 102 -5.80 -13.54 -12.65
C PRO A 102 -5.18 -12.34 -13.40
N ARG A 103 -6.00 -11.40 -13.86
CA ARG A 103 -5.50 -10.16 -14.50
C ARG A 103 -5.07 -9.16 -13.44
N MET A 104 -5.85 -9.01 -12.37
CA MET A 104 -5.46 -8.20 -11.20
C MET A 104 -4.10 -8.62 -10.64
N LEU A 105 -3.91 -9.93 -10.41
CA LEU A 105 -2.66 -10.49 -9.89
C LEU A 105 -1.48 -10.28 -10.86
N ALA A 106 -1.74 -10.28 -12.17
CA ALA A 106 -0.71 -9.97 -13.16
C ALA A 106 -0.27 -8.50 -13.09
N ASP A 107 -1.24 -7.58 -13.02
CA ASP A 107 -0.99 -6.14 -12.89
C ASP A 107 -0.20 -5.84 -11.61
N LEU A 108 -0.64 -6.36 -10.46
CA LEU A 108 0.04 -6.23 -9.17
C LEU A 108 1.49 -6.74 -9.22
N ALA A 109 1.73 -7.88 -9.84
CA ALA A 109 3.07 -8.46 -9.96
C ALA A 109 4.04 -7.53 -10.72
N THR A 110 3.56 -6.70 -11.65
CA THR A 110 4.42 -5.71 -12.35
C THR A 110 4.97 -4.61 -11.45
N ALA A 111 4.35 -4.41 -10.29
CA ALA A 111 4.83 -3.52 -9.22
C ALA A 111 5.43 -4.29 -8.03
N GLN A 112 5.71 -5.59 -8.20
CA GLN A 112 6.19 -6.47 -7.12
C GLN A 112 5.25 -6.50 -5.91
N LEU A 113 3.94 -6.40 -6.19
CA LEU A 113 2.89 -6.64 -5.20
C LEU A 113 2.38 -8.06 -5.40
N TYR A 114 2.30 -8.79 -4.30
CA TYR A 114 1.89 -10.19 -4.32
C TYR A 114 0.74 -10.38 -3.33
N PRO A 115 -0.20 -11.29 -3.63
CA PRO A 115 -1.26 -11.64 -2.71
C PRO A 115 -0.72 -12.19 -1.40
N ALA A 116 -1.44 -11.94 -0.31
CA ALA A 116 -1.20 -12.53 0.99
C ALA A 116 -1.53 -14.03 0.92
N GLN A 117 -0.51 -14.87 1.00
CA GLN A 117 -0.66 -16.32 0.91
C GLN A 117 -0.83 -16.90 2.31
N ALA A 118 -1.61 -17.98 2.42
CA ALA A 118 -1.66 -18.75 3.64
C ALA A 118 -0.26 -19.31 3.95
N GLY A 119 0.29 -18.94 5.12
CA GLY A 119 1.54 -19.52 5.64
C GLY A 119 2.84 -19.12 4.90
N ALA A 120 2.82 -18.13 4.01
CA ALA A 120 4.05 -17.64 3.38
C ALA A 120 4.71 -16.54 4.22
N ASP A 121 6.02 -16.68 4.44
CA ASP A 121 6.84 -15.59 4.98
C ASP A 121 6.89 -14.43 3.98
N LEU A 122 6.72 -13.22 4.51
CA LEU A 122 6.88 -11.99 3.75
C LEU A 122 8.38 -11.81 3.47
N PRO A 123 8.83 -11.74 2.20
CA PRO A 123 10.25 -11.61 1.91
C PRO A 123 10.79 -10.34 2.55
N ALA A 124 11.94 -10.47 3.24
CA ALA A 124 12.61 -9.34 3.86
C ALA A 124 12.95 -8.29 2.79
N HIS A 125 12.44 -7.07 2.96
CA HIS A 125 12.91 -5.94 2.18
C HIS A 125 14.16 -5.38 2.86
N HIS A 126 15.29 -5.38 2.15
CA HIS A 126 16.46 -4.61 2.57
C HIS A 126 16.20 -3.12 2.38
N ILE A 127 15.87 -2.43 3.47
CA ILE A 127 15.82 -0.97 3.52
C ILE A 127 17.26 -0.48 3.64
N ARG A 128 17.69 0.32 2.68
CA ARG A 128 18.89 1.15 2.86
C ARG A 128 18.41 2.49 3.39
N ALA A 129 19.01 2.96 4.49
CA ALA A 129 18.74 4.30 4.98
C ALA A 129 18.86 5.30 3.82
N PRO A 130 17.88 6.22 3.66
CA PRO A 130 17.92 7.17 2.58
C PRO A 130 19.09 8.15 2.78
N ALA A 131 19.53 8.77 1.69
CA ALA A 131 20.49 9.85 1.77
C ALA A 131 19.75 11.12 2.24
N TYR A 132 19.80 11.40 3.53
CA TYR A 132 19.21 12.61 4.11
C TYR A 132 19.93 13.85 3.58
N ARG A 133 19.16 14.83 3.12
CA ARG A 133 19.69 16.17 2.87
C ARG A 133 19.92 16.90 4.20
N PRO A 134 21.00 17.68 4.34
CA PRO A 134 21.18 18.55 5.49
C PRO A 134 19.95 19.43 5.66
N ALA A 135 19.40 19.46 6.87
CA ALA A 135 18.26 20.32 7.16
C ALA A 135 18.68 21.79 6.95
N PRO A 136 17.84 22.63 6.33
CA PRO A 136 18.11 24.07 6.29
C PRO A 136 18.22 24.59 7.73
N ALA A 137 19.15 25.53 7.96
CA ALA A 137 19.49 26.06 9.29
C ALA A 137 18.30 26.72 10.03
N ASN A 138 17.19 26.97 9.34
CA ASN A 138 15.97 27.53 9.92
C ASN A 138 14.73 26.75 9.45
N PRO A 139 14.29 25.71 10.19
CA PRO A 139 13.17 24.85 9.78
C PRO A 139 11.78 25.49 9.98
N ASP A 140 11.68 26.56 10.80
CA ASP A 140 10.41 27.13 11.27
C ASP A 140 10.03 28.43 10.51
N HIS A 141 9.77 28.30 9.20
CA HIS A 141 9.07 29.35 8.43
C HIS A 141 7.59 29.03 8.18
N ALA A 142 7.07 27.95 8.80
CA ALA A 142 5.64 27.65 8.72
C ALA A 142 4.83 28.75 9.43
N PRO A 143 3.77 29.29 8.82
CA PRO A 143 2.93 30.25 9.50
C PRO A 143 2.27 29.59 10.72
N ALA A 144 2.31 30.29 11.86
CA ALA A 144 1.74 29.84 13.11
C ALA A 144 0.20 29.88 13.07
N THR A 145 -0.42 28.96 12.34
CA THR A 145 -1.87 28.77 12.38
C THR A 145 -2.23 27.77 13.48
N PRO A 146 -3.27 28.03 14.30
CA PRO A 146 -3.68 27.09 15.34
C PRO A 146 -4.07 25.70 14.78
N ALA A 147 -4.61 25.64 13.56
CA ALA A 147 -4.98 24.39 12.91
C ALA A 147 -3.74 23.53 12.59
N PHE A 148 -2.73 24.12 11.94
CA PHE A 148 -1.48 23.43 11.65
C PHE A 148 -0.74 22.99 12.92
N ALA A 149 -0.72 23.83 13.97
CA ALA A 149 -0.08 23.47 15.24
C ALA A 149 -0.74 22.25 15.90
N ARG A 150 -2.08 22.18 15.90
CA ARG A 150 -2.82 21.00 16.40
C ARG A 150 -2.54 19.76 15.57
N TRP A 151 -2.56 19.91 14.25
CA TRP A 151 -2.24 18.83 13.32
C TRP A 151 -0.84 18.27 13.56
N LEU A 152 0.16 19.15 13.66
CA LEU A 152 1.54 18.78 13.89
C LEU A 152 1.69 18.00 15.21
N ALA A 153 1.06 18.49 16.29
CA ALA A 153 1.08 17.82 17.59
C ALA A 153 0.42 16.44 17.58
N ALA A 154 -0.61 16.24 16.75
CA ALA A 154 -1.34 14.97 16.66
C ALA A 154 -0.67 13.93 15.75
N HIS A 155 -0.03 14.38 14.66
CA HIS A 155 0.37 13.49 13.57
C HIS A 155 1.88 13.38 13.35
N ALA A 156 2.66 14.39 13.78
CA ALA A 156 4.10 14.37 13.60
C ALA A 156 4.83 13.75 14.80
N GLN A 157 5.84 12.95 14.49
CA GLN A 157 6.71 12.29 15.47
C GLN A 157 8.16 12.73 15.28
N PRO A 158 8.93 12.85 16.37
CA PRO A 158 10.37 13.10 16.29
C PRO A 158 11.07 12.04 15.44
N HIS A 159 12.01 12.48 14.63
CA HIS A 159 12.89 11.61 13.85
C HIS A 159 14.28 11.56 14.50
N HIS A 160 15.02 10.47 14.28
CA HIS A 160 16.38 10.32 14.80
C HIS A 160 17.42 11.15 14.03
N ILE A 161 17.04 11.69 12.87
CA ILE A 161 17.83 12.64 12.08
C ILE A 161 17.28 14.04 12.32
N ASP A 162 18.16 14.94 12.73
CA ASP A 162 17.82 16.33 13.00
C ASP A 162 17.20 17.01 11.78
N GLY A 163 16.13 17.77 12.04
CA GLY A 163 15.38 18.47 10.98
C GLY A 163 14.44 17.57 10.16
N TYR A 164 14.29 16.30 10.50
CA TYR A 164 13.27 15.40 9.94
C TYR A 164 12.17 15.06 10.95
N ALA A 165 11.05 14.57 10.45
CA ALA A 165 9.92 14.07 11.21
C ALA A 165 9.25 12.91 10.47
N GLY A 166 8.66 11.99 11.23
CA GLY A 166 7.67 11.05 10.70
C GLY A 166 6.27 11.65 10.81
N VAL A 167 5.39 11.44 9.83
CA VAL A 167 3.99 11.92 9.89
C VAL A 167 3.04 10.76 9.66
N THR A 168 2.08 10.57 10.55
CA THR A 168 1.03 9.54 10.42
C THR A 168 -0.30 10.14 9.96
N ILE A 169 -0.78 9.66 8.82
CA ILE A 169 -2.09 9.97 8.24
C ILE A 169 -3.07 8.87 8.65
N PRO A 170 -4.04 9.15 9.53
CA PRO A 170 -5.06 8.18 9.89
C PRO A 170 -5.99 7.92 8.69
N LEU A 171 -6.43 6.68 8.51
CA LEU A 171 -7.47 6.34 7.55
C LEU A 171 -8.69 5.82 8.30
N GLN A 172 -9.87 6.34 7.98
CA GLN A 172 -11.10 5.90 8.60
C GLN A 172 -11.39 4.45 8.23
N ALA A 173 -11.35 3.54 9.20
CA ALA A 173 -11.46 2.09 9.00
C ALA A 173 -10.46 1.53 7.95
N GLY A 174 -9.30 2.18 7.79
CA GLY A 174 -8.30 1.81 6.79
C GLY A 174 -8.68 2.14 5.34
N ARG A 175 -9.83 2.77 5.10
CA ARG A 175 -10.34 3.01 3.75
C ARG A 175 -9.62 4.19 3.09
N ILE A 176 -9.23 4.00 1.84
CA ILE A 176 -8.54 5.01 1.04
C ILE A 176 -8.97 4.91 -0.43
N THR A 177 -9.27 6.05 -1.03
CA THR A 177 -9.65 6.13 -2.45
C THR A 177 -8.43 6.05 -3.38
N ALA A 178 -8.63 5.68 -4.63
CA ALA A 178 -7.57 5.66 -5.62
C ALA A 178 -6.93 7.03 -5.86
N ASP A 179 -7.72 8.10 -5.82
CA ASP A 179 -7.20 9.46 -6.00
C ASP A 179 -6.38 9.91 -4.79
N GLN A 180 -6.79 9.54 -3.58
CA GLN A 180 -5.96 9.72 -2.38
C GLN A 180 -4.67 8.90 -2.45
N MET A 181 -4.72 7.65 -2.93
CA MET A 181 -3.50 6.85 -3.11
C MET A 181 -2.51 7.50 -4.08
N ASP A 182 -2.98 7.99 -5.23
CA ASP A 182 -2.11 8.69 -6.19
C ASP A 182 -1.53 9.97 -5.60
N ALA A 183 -2.36 10.78 -4.93
CA ALA A 183 -1.91 12.01 -4.32
C ALA A 183 -0.88 11.74 -3.20
N LEU A 184 -1.10 10.75 -2.34
CA LEU A 184 -0.11 10.36 -1.32
C LEU A 184 1.18 9.83 -1.95
N ALA A 185 1.11 9.15 -3.09
CA ALA A 185 2.29 8.71 -3.84
C ALA A 185 3.08 9.89 -4.41
N ASP A 186 2.41 10.91 -4.94
CA ASP A 186 3.01 12.17 -5.39
C ASP A 186 3.68 12.91 -4.22
N LEU A 187 2.98 13.05 -3.09
CA LEU A 187 3.49 13.69 -1.88
C LEU A 187 4.72 12.97 -1.31
N ALA A 188 4.72 11.63 -1.33
CA ALA A 188 5.85 10.84 -0.84
C ALA A 188 7.10 11.07 -1.70
N GLN A 189 6.94 11.25 -3.01
CA GLN A 189 8.03 11.58 -3.92
C GLN A 189 8.48 13.03 -3.84
N ALA A 190 7.54 13.95 -3.65
CA ALA A 190 7.82 15.38 -3.60
C ALA A 190 8.55 15.79 -2.32
N TYR A 191 8.09 15.29 -1.17
CA TYR A 191 8.58 15.73 0.15
C TYR A 191 9.43 14.70 0.88
N GLY A 192 9.38 13.42 0.50
CA GLY A 192 10.15 12.35 1.13
C GLY A 192 11.05 11.63 0.14
N HIS A 193 11.17 10.31 0.31
CA HIS A 193 11.99 9.42 -0.53
C HIS A 193 11.14 8.50 -1.43
N GLY A 194 9.86 8.81 -1.62
CA GLY A 194 8.93 7.98 -2.38
C GLY A 194 8.52 6.70 -1.66
N GLU A 195 8.57 6.68 -0.34
CA GLU A 195 8.23 5.54 0.52
C GLU A 195 7.20 5.95 1.59
N LEU A 196 6.29 5.02 1.90
CA LEU A 196 5.32 5.11 2.98
C LEU A 196 5.32 3.80 3.79
N ARG A 197 4.76 3.84 5.00
CA ARG A 197 4.59 2.67 5.87
C ARG A 197 3.17 2.55 6.40
N ALA A 198 2.68 1.34 6.64
CA ALA A 198 1.41 1.11 7.28
C ALA A 198 1.53 1.31 8.80
N ALA A 199 0.67 2.15 9.35
CA ALA A 199 0.60 2.42 10.79
C ALA A 199 -0.23 1.33 11.51
N PRO A 200 0.07 1.03 12.80
CA PRO A 200 -0.73 0.10 13.60
C PRO A 200 -2.23 0.39 13.62
N GLY A 201 -2.62 1.66 13.56
CA GLY A 201 -4.01 2.12 13.63
C GLY A 201 -4.75 2.22 12.30
N SER A 202 -4.40 1.43 11.27
CA SER A 202 -4.95 1.54 9.91
C SER A 202 -4.73 2.93 9.29
N GLY A 203 -3.48 3.38 9.30
CA GLY A 203 -3.05 4.65 8.72
C GLY A 203 -1.82 4.48 7.83
N LEU A 204 -1.37 5.57 7.20
CA LEU A 204 -0.11 5.60 6.44
C LEU A 204 0.87 6.57 7.09
N ILE A 205 2.13 6.17 7.18
CA ILE A 205 3.23 6.94 7.74
C ILE A 205 4.11 7.41 6.58
N PHE A 206 4.40 8.70 6.55
CA PHE A 206 5.53 9.26 5.83
C PHE A 206 6.73 9.25 6.79
N PRO A 207 7.72 8.36 6.60
CA PRO A 207 8.75 8.13 7.62
C PRO A 207 9.79 9.25 7.71
N ASP A 208 10.15 9.84 6.57
CA ASP A 208 11.39 10.62 6.41
C ASP A 208 11.10 12.00 5.78
N LEU A 209 10.32 12.84 6.46
CA LEU A 209 9.95 14.17 5.95
C LEU A 209 10.82 15.27 6.55
N PRO A 210 11.40 16.18 5.74
CA PRO A 210 12.02 17.39 6.25
C PRO A 210 10.98 18.25 6.97
N ARG A 211 11.29 18.73 8.18
CA ARG A 211 10.39 19.56 9.00
C ARG A 211 9.92 20.82 8.28
N ALA A 212 10.81 21.42 7.48
CA ALA A 212 10.50 22.58 6.65
C ALA A 212 9.40 22.33 5.60
N SER A 213 9.13 21.06 5.24
CA SER A 213 8.11 20.70 4.25
C SER A 213 6.73 20.44 4.87
N LEU A 214 6.63 20.32 6.20
CA LEU A 214 5.41 19.84 6.87
C LEU A 214 4.21 20.76 6.65
N PHE A 215 4.42 22.07 6.57
CA PHE A 215 3.33 23.00 6.29
C PHE A 215 2.78 22.85 4.87
N ALA A 216 3.66 22.70 3.88
CA ALA A 216 3.27 22.48 2.49
C ALA A 216 2.55 21.13 2.32
N LEU A 217 3.05 20.09 2.99
CA LEU A 217 2.41 18.78 3.04
C LEU A 217 1.01 18.87 3.66
N TRP A 218 0.87 19.50 4.84
CA TRP A 218 -0.41 19.66 5.53
C TRP A 218 -1.46 20.32 4.63
N ARG A 219 -1.10 21.39 3.91
CA ARG A 219 -2.02 22.07 2.98
C ARG A 219 -2.53 21.15 1.87
N GLN A 220 -1.69 20.24 1.37
CA GLN A 220 -2.10 19.28 0.34
C GLN A 220 -2.99 18.18 0.92
N LEU A 221 -2.69 17.71 2.14
CA LEU A 221 -3.51 16.72 2.84
C LEU A 221 -4.89 17.27 3.20
N ASP A 222 -4.99 18.54 3.56
CA ASP A 222 -6.25 19.23 3.88
C ASP A 222 -7.21 19.21 2.69
N VAL A 223 -6.69 19.48 1.47
CA VAL A 223 -7.47 19.37 0.22
C VAL A 223 -7.98 17.94 -0.04
N LEU A 224 -7.25 16.93 0.42
CA LEU A 224 -7.60 15.51 0.26
C LEU A 224 -8.52 14.98 1.38
N ASN A 225 -8.89 15.83 2.35
CA ASN A 225 -9.55 15.44 3.60
C ASN A 225 -8.75 14.38 4.39
N LEU A 226 -7.43 14.56 4.43
CA LEU A 226 -6.47 13.68 5.10
C LEU A 226 -5.62 14.42 6.15
N ALA A 227 -5.93 15.69 6.43
CA ALA A 227 -5.32 16.47 7.50
C ALA A 227 -6.10 16.29 8.81
#